data_AF-A0A955C7T8-F1
#
_entry.id   AF-A0A955C7T8-F1
#
_cell.length_a   1.000
_cell.length_b   1.000
_cell.length_c   1.000
_cell.angle_alpha   90.00
_cell.angle_beta   90.00
_cell.angle_gamma   90.00
#
_symmetry.space_group_name_H-M   'P 1'
#
loop_
_entity.id
_entity.type
_entity.pdbx_description
1 polymer ?
#
loop_
_entity_poly.entity_id
_entity_poly.type
_entity_poly.pdbx_seq_one_letter_code
_entity_poly.pdbx_strand_id
1 'polypeptide(L)' 'LNMDVFGEVPDDWNAVNAAINVGEPLSASSPKSKVRQAIRGMAMRLHDPHGNLQEVPKETKKGGILSKIF' A
#
# COMPACT_ATOMS: atom_id res chain seq x y z
N LEU A 1 -18.74 -12.29 13.26
CA LEU A 1 -17.66 -11.93 12.30
C LEU A 1 -18.23 -11.10 11.15
N ASN A 2 -18.95 -10.01 11.45
CA ASN A 2 -19.48 -9.09 10.44
C ASN A 2 -18.87 -7.70 10.69
N MET A 3 -17.53 -7.65 10.65
CA MET A 3 -16.77 -6.42 10.82
C MET A 3 -16.25 -5.99 9.46
N ASP A 4 -16.33 -4.70 9.18
CA ASP A 4 -15.78 -4.15 7.95
C ASP A 4 -14.26 -4.26 7.93
N VAL A 5 -13.71 -4.57 6.74
CA VAL A 5 -12.27 -4.63 6.53
C VAL A 5 -11.69 -3.22 6.59
N PHE A 6 -10.81 -2.98 7.56
CA PHE A 6 -10.20 -1.66 7.75
C PHE A 6 -9.22 -1.28 6.63
N GLY A 7 -8.44 -2.24 6.13
CA GLY A 7 -7.49 -2.05 5.05
C GLY A 7 -6.86 -3.37 4.59
N GLU A 8 -6.21 -3.30 3.43
CA GLU A 8 -5.57 -4.44 2.78
C GLU A 8 -4.07 -4.19 2.63
N VAL A 9 -3.30 -5.27 2.72
CA VAL A 9 -1.86 -5.25 2.45
C VAL A 9 -1.64 -6.06 1.16
N PRO A 10 -0.99 -5.49 0.13
CA PRO A 10 -0.72 -6.23 -1.10
C PRO A 10 0.28 -7.37 -0.84
N ASP A 11 0.16 -8.46 -1.60
CA ASP A 11 1.18 -9.51 -1.58
C ASP A 11 2.42 -9.04 -2.33
N ASP A 12 3.52 -8.83 -1.59
CA ASP A 12 4.84 -8.46 -2.11
C ASP A 12 5.91 -9.31 -1.41
N TRP A 13 5.90 -10.61 -1.76
CA TRP A 13 6.84 -11.59 -1.21
C TRP A 13 8.30 -11.13 -1.28
N ASN A 14 8.71 -10.51 -2.39
CA ASN A 14 10.09 -10.07 -2.58
C ASN A 14 10.50 -9.04 -1.52
N ALA A 15 9.71 -7.98 -1.34
CA ALA A 15 10.04 -6.93 -0.37
C ALA A 15 10.00 -7.45 1.07
N VAL A 16 9.00 -8.26 1.40
CA VAL A 16 8.82 -8.81 2.76
C VAL A 16 9.93 -9.80 3.10
N ASN A 17 10.21 -10.76 2.22
CA ASN A 17 11.25 -11.75 2.43
C ASN A 17 12.64 -11.10 2.53
N ALA A 18 12.95 -10.13 1.68
CA ALA A 18 14.22 -9.40 1.76
C ALA A 18 14.38 -8.65 3.09
N ALA A 19 13.33 -7.94 3.53
CA ALA A 19 13.33 -7.21 4.80
C ALA A 19 13.55 -8.14 6.00
N ILE A 20 12.87 -9.30 6.02
CA ILE A 20 13.03 -10.30 7.08
C ILE A 20 14.45 -10.86 7.11
N ASN A 21 15.00 -11.27 5.96
CA ASN A 21 16.32 -11.91 5.90
C ASN A 21 17.47 -10.95 6.23
N VAL A 22 17.32 -9.67 5.90
CA VAL A 22 18.30 -8.63 6.25
C VAL A 22 18.16 -8.20 7.72
N GLY A 23 17.00 -8.45 8.36
CA GLY A 23 16.73 -8.01 9.73
C GLY A 23 16.41 -6.52 9.84
N GLU A 24 15.97 -5.89 8.74
CA GLU A 24 15.64 -4.47 8.69
C GLU A 24 14.17 -4.25 8.34
N PRO A 25 13.49 -3.27 8.96
CA PRO A 25 12.10 -2.99 8.65
C PRO A 25 11.94 -2.46 7.22
N LEU A 26 10.78 -2.69 6.61
CA LEU A 26 10.44 -2.18 5.28
C LEU A 26 10.59 -0.65 5.14
N SER A 27 10.49 0.10 6.23
CA SER A 27 10.74 1.55 6.22
C SER A 27 12.20 1.93 5.93
N ALA A 28 13.15 1.04 6.22
CA ALA A 28 14.57 1.24 5.96
C ALA A 28 14.99 0.58 4.65
N SER A 29 14.68 -0.71 4.48
CA SER A 29 15.15 -1.53 3.36
C SER A 29 14.35 -1.36 2.07
N SER A 30 13.04 -1.07 2.17
CA SER A 30 12.16 -0.93 0.99
C SER A 30 11.05 0.13 1.20
N PRO A 31 11.42 1.40 1.44
CA PRO A 31 10.51 2.45 1.87
C PRO A 31 9.41 2.77 0.85
N LYS A 32 9.65 2.46 -0.42
CA LYS A 32 8.74 2.71 -1.54
C LYS A 32 7.94 1.46 -1.95
N SER A 33 8.12 0.31 -1.29
CA SER A 33 7.33 -0.89 -1.58
C SER A 33 5.84 -0.67 -1.36
N LYS A 34 5.00 -1.38 -2.13
CA LYS A 34 3.53 -1.27 -2.03
C LYS A 34 3.04 -1.70 -0.64
N VAL A 35 3.64 -2.74 -0.07
CA VAL A 35 3.38 -3.18 1.31
C VAL A 35 3.68 -2.06 2.31
N ARG A 36 4.85 -1.42 2.21
CA ARG A 36 5.20 -0.33 3.13
C ARG A 36 4.24 0.84 3.04
N GLN A 37 3.86 1.22 1.82
CA GLN A 37 2.92 2.31 1.56
C GLN A 37 1.52 1.99 2.11
N ALA A 38 1.02 0.77 1.91
CA ALA A 38 -0.26 0.32 2.46
C ALA A 38 -0.27 0.36 3.99
N ILE A 39 0.76 -0.18 4.63
CA ILE A 39 0.93 -0.14 6.09
C ILE A 39 0.99 1.30 6.59
N ARG A 40 1.72 2.19 5.89
CA ARG A 40 1.78 3.61 6.24
C ARG A 40 0.39 4.25 6.17
N GLY A 41 -0.34 4.01 5.08
CA GLY A 41 -1.68 4.58 4.87
C GLY A 41 -2.65 4.14 5.97
N MET A 42 -2.65 2.86 6.34
CA MET A 42 -3.45 2.37 7.47
C MET A 42 -3.04 3.01 8.79
N ALA A 43 -1.74 3.12 9.08
CA ALA A 43 -1.25 3.78 10.29
C ALA A 43 -1.67 5.26 10.36
N MET A 44 -1.65 5.96 9.22
CA MET A 44 -2.10 7.36 9.16
C MET A 44 -3.61 7.48 9.39
N ARG A 45 -4.43 6.59 8.78
CA ARG A 45 -5.89 6.55 9.02
C ARG A 45 -6.23 6.20 10.47
N LEU A 46 -5.44 5.35 11.14
CA LEU A 46 -5.61 5.06 12.56
C LEU A 46 -5.22 6.24 13.44
N HIS A 47 -4.16 6.96 13.07
CA HIS A 47 -3.66 8.11 13.82
C HIS A 47 -4.62 9.30 13.77
N ASP A 48 -5.25 9.53 12.62
CA ASP A 48 -6.22 10.59 12.41
C ASP A 48 -7.46 10.07 11.68
N PRO A 49 -8.41 9.44 12.40
CA PRO A 49 -9.60 8.82 11.80
C PRO A 49 -10.58 9.80 11.15
N HIS A 50 -10.49 11.09 11.52
CA HIS A 50 -11.36 12.16 11.04
C HIS A 50 -10.61 13.16 10.15
N GLY A 51 -9.30 12.97 9.96
CA GLY A 51 -8.45 13.80 9.14
C GLY A 51 -8.76 13.67 7.67
N ASN A 52 -8.57 14.77 6.93
CA ASN A 52 -8.69 14.89 5.47
C ASN A 52 -7.65 14.07 4.69
N LEU A 53 -7.40 12.82 5.07
CA LEU A 53 -6.61 11.89 4.28
C LEU A 53 -7.44 11.54 3.04
N GLN A 54 -7.13 12.22 1.93
CA GLN A 54 -7.63 11.87 0.62
C GLN A 54 -7.51 10.36 0.44
N GLU A 55 -8.65 9.70 0.22
CA GLU A 55 -8.67 8.28 -0.12
C GLU A 55 -7.62 8.04 -1.20
N VAL A 56 -6.66 7.15 -0.94
CA VAL A 56 -5.72 6.72 -1.97
C VAL A 56 -6.59 6.22 -3.12
N PRO A 57 -6.61 6.89 -4.28
CA PRO A 57 -7.54 6.53 -5.33
C PRO A 57 -7.32 5.07 -5.67
N LYS A 58 -8.37 4.25 -5.54
CA LYS A 58 -8.37 2.92 -6.16
C LYS A 58 -8.01 3.17 -7.62
N GLU A 59 -6.87 2.65 -8.08
CA GLU A 59 -6.44 2.80 -9.47
C GLU A 59 -7.53 2.21 -10.38
N THR A 60 -8.50 3.03 -10.79
CA THR A 60 -9.28 2.74 -11.98
C THR A 60 -8.27 2.74 -13.10
N LYS A 61 -8.05 1.57 -13.71
CA LYS A 61 -7.25 1.39 -14.93
C LYS A 61 -7.84 2.28 -16.04
N LYS A 62 -7.50 3.57 -16.05
CA LYS A 62 -7.78 4.45 -17.17
C LYS A 62 -6.73 4.12 -18.21
N GLY A 63 -7.16 3.38 -19.23
CA GLY A 63 -6.35 3.05 -20.39
C GLY A 63 -5.66 4.30 -20.92
N GLY A 64 -4.33 4.27 -20.91
CA GLY A 64 -3.50 5.33 -21.47
C GLY A 64 -3.66 5.40 -22.98
N ILE A 65 -3.24 6.54 -23.54
CA ILE A 65 -3.23 6.85 -24.98
C ILE A 65 -2.59 5.75 -25.85
N LEU A 66 -1.69 4.93 -25.28
CA LEU A 66 -1.05 3.80 -25.96
C LEU A 66 -1.98 2.61 -26.25
N SER A 67 -3.13 2.50 -25.57
CA SER A 67 -4.13 1.45 -25.81
C SER A 67 -5.00 1.68 -27.06
N LYS A 68 -4.83 2.82 -27.74
CA LYS A 68 -5.55 3.15 -28.99
C LYS A 68 -4.72 2.92 -30.25
N ILE A 69 -3.45 2.54 -30.11
CA ILE A 69 -2.51 2.34 -31.22
C ILE A 69 -2.27 0.83 -31.44
N PHE A 70 -2.53 -0.01 -30.44
CA PHE A 70 -2.48 -1.47 -30.52
C PHE A 70 -3.86 -2.07 -30.33
#